data_AF-A0A521T1B9-F1
#
_entry.id   AF-A0A521T1B9-F1
#
_cell.length_a   1.000
_cell.length_b   1.000
_cell.length_c   1.000
_cell.angle_alpha   90.00
_cell.angle_beta   90.00
_cell.angle_gamma   90.00
#
_symmetry.space_group_name_H-M   'P 1'
#
loop_
_entity.id
_entity.type
_entity.pdbx_description
1 polymer ?
#
loop_
_entity_poly.entity_id
_entity_poly.type
_entity_poly.pdbx_seq_one_letter_code
_entity_poly.pdbx_strand_id
1 'polypeptide(L)'
;MTRPIPSVCEYCGVRSPRLDVDACLACGAPLPPPRVPAKPPRRTPHLPDTAGAKTPHEDLRKAGERADEAYTHLLYAYGLFWRITADAFVIALGGFSLGLLAGALGLGVWGLVAGASLGTAVGYAIKGYLLTVVSVPGGILAGVLLAAIPWLLGMPPQEGFFIVWAAAFSAALAWSYKRPFALRRWPEKLRPFLGALGGLALAALGLALGAGFRAAVGAWLGA
;
A
#
# COMPACT_ATOMS: atom_id res chain seq x y z
N MET A 1 -29.39 -20.14 -9.22
CA MET A 1 -28.52 -19.11 -8.59
C MET A 1 -27.26 -18.99 -9.43
N THR A 2 -27.19 -17.98 -10.30
CA THR A 2 -26.01 -17.67 -11.11
C THR A 2 -24.94 -17.09 -10.19
N ARG A 3 -23.76 -17.72 -10.12
CA ARG A 3 -22.62 -17.13 -9.40
C ARG A 3 -22.26 -15.80 -10.08
N PRO A 4 -22.18 -14.68 -9.35
CA PRO A 4 -21.75 -13.42 -9.93
C PRO A 4 -20.34 -13.59 -10.52
N ILE A 5 -20.16 -13.16 -11.76
CA ILE A 5 -18.85 -13.21 -12.43
C ILE A 5 -17.96 -12.19 -11.69
N PRO A 6 -16.79 -12.60 -11.16
CA PRO A 6 -15.91 -11.68 -10.43
C PRO A 6 -15.47 -10.54 -11.35
N SER A 7 -15.82 -9.29 -11.01
CA SER A 7 -15.32 -8.12 -11.72
C SER A 7 -13.88 -7.84 -11.27
N VAL A 8 -13.00 -7.65 -12.25
CA VAL A 8 -11.64 -7.18 -12.00
C VAL A 8 -11.73 -5.66 -11.89
N CYS A 9 -11.30 -5.08 -10.77
CA CYS A 9 -11.28 -3.63 -10.62
C CYS A 9 -10.38 -3.02 -11.70
N GLU A 10 -10.87 -2.14 -12.56
CA GLU A 10 -10.02 -1.57 -13.62
C GLU A 10 -8.82 -0.79 -13.06
N TYR A 11 -8.95 -0.22 -11.87
CA TYR A 11 -7.93 0.60 -11.22
C TYR A 11 -6.80 -0.25 -10.63
N CYS A 12 -7.11 -1.17 -9.72
CA CYS A 12 -6.09 -1.97 -9.04
C CYS A 12 -5.97 -3.39 -9.58
N GLY A 13 -6.83 -3.79 -10.53
CA GLY A 13 -7.05 -5.13 -11.09
C GLY A 13 -6.92 -6.28 -10.13
N VAL A 14 -7.37 -6.05 -8.90
CA VAL A 14 -7.74 -7.09 -7.95
C VAL A 14 -9.16 -7.54 -8.31
N ARG A 15 -9.40 -8.86 -8.29
CA ARG A 15 -10.76 -9.39 -8.42
C ARG A 15 -11.55 -9.03 -7.18
N SER A 16 -12.64 -8.28 -7.37
CA SER A 16 -13.61 -8.07 -6.30
C SER A 16 -14.47 -9.34 -6.17
N PRO A 17 -14.62 -9.93 -4.98
CA PRO A 17 -15.49 -11.09 -4.76
C PRO A 17 -16.98 -10.74 -4.81
N ARG A 18 -17.34 -9.44 -4.82
CA ARG A 18 -18.72 -8.95 -4.76
C ARG A 18 -18.97 -7.89 -5.82
N LEU A 19 -20.08 -8.06 -6.55
CA LEU A 19 -20.55 -7.19 -7.65
C LEU A 19 -21.46 -6.07 -7.14
N ASP A 20 -21.92 -6.22 -5.89
CA ASP A 20 -22.88 -5.42 -5.13
C ASP A 20 -22.24 -4.29 -4.32
N VAL A 21 -20.93 -4.05 -4.49
CA VAL A 21 -20.20 -2.98 -3.80
C VAL A 21 -19.82 -1.93 -4.84
N ASP A 22 -20.21 -0.68 -4.62
CA ASP A 22 -19.92 0.43 -5.54
C ASP A 22 -18.42 0.80 -5.59
N ALA A 23 -17.62 0.26 -4.68
CA ALA A 23 -16.20 0.52 -4.57
C ALA A 23 -15.38 -0.76 -4.39
N CYS A 24 -14.18 -0.77 -4.96
CA CYS A 24 -13.24 -1.85 -4.85
C CYS A 24 -12.64 -1.90 -3.45
N LEU A 25 -12.85 -3.00 -2.73
CA LEU A 25 -12.30 -3.24 -1.38
C LEU A 25 -10.77 -3.08 -1.28
N ALA A 26 -10.04 -3.33 -2.37
CA ALA A 26 -8.58 -3.28 -2.36
C ALA A 26 -8.00 -1.87 -2.56
N CYS A 27 -8.70 -0.99 -3.26
CA CYS A 27 -8.18 0.35 -3.59
C CYS A 27 -9.13 1.50 -3.31
N GLY A 28 -10.35 1.22 -2.86
CA GLY A 28 -11.42 2.21 -2.64
C GLY A 28 -11.97 2.83 -3.93
N ALA A 29 -11.43 2.48 -5.11
CA ALA A 29 -11.87 3.06 -6.37
C ALA A 29 -13.27 2.57 -6.76
N PRO A 30 -14.11 3.42 -7.37
CA PRO A 30 -15.46 3.03 -7.77
C PRO A 30 -15.39 1.84 -8.76
N LEU A 31 -16.25 0.84 -8.58
CA LEU A 31 -16.36 -0.27 -9.53
C LEU A 31 -17.30 0.14 -10.68
N PRO A 32 -16.97 -0.18 -11.94
CA PRO A 32 -17.89 0.09 -13.04
C PRO A 32 -19.21 -0.65 -12.79
N PRO A 33 -20.37 -0.04 -13.10
CA PRO A 33 -21.66 -0.66 -12.87
C PRO A 33 -21.72 -2.02 -13.57
N PRO A 34 -22.40 -3.03 -12.98
CA PRO A 34 -22.55 -4.34 -13.59
C PRO A 34 -23.03 -4.18 -15.04
N ARG A 35 -22.24 -4.66 -16.01
CA ARG A 35 -22.73 -4.83 -17.38
C ARG A 35 -23.81 -5.90 -17.33
N VAL A 36 -25.04 -5.49 -17.07
CA VAL A 36 -26.20 -6.36 -17.18
C VAL A 36 -26.22 -6.82 -18.64
N PRO A 37 -26.16 -8.12 -18.95
CA PRO A 37 -26.28 -8.58 -20.32
C PRO A 37 -27.62 -8.05 -20.84
N ALA A 38 -27.56 -7.18 -21.84
CA ALA A 38 -28.74 -6.61 -22.46
C ALA A 38 -29.66 -7.76 -22.88
N LYS A 39 -30.88 -7.79 -22.32
CA LYS A 39 -31.91 -8.73 -22.71
C LYS A 39 -32.05 -8.61 -24.24
N PRO A 40 -31.95 -9.70 -25.01
CA PRO A 40 -31.98 -9.61 -26.46
C PRO A 40 -33.24 -8.83 -26.88
N PRO A 41 -33.13 -7.83 -27.77
CA PRO A 41 -34.27 -7.03 -28.16
C PRO A 41 -35.34 -7.95 -28.73
N ARG A 42 -36.51 -7.94 -28.08
CA ARG A 42 -37.70 -8.62 -28.60
C ARG A 42 -38.00 -7.96 -29.94
N ARG A 43 -37.89 -8.71 -31.04
CA ARG A 43 -38.16 -8.23 -32.41
C ARG A 43 -39.48 -7.44 -32.43
N THR A 44 -39.39 -6.12 -32.54
CA THR A 44 -40.51 -5.28 -32.94
C THR A 44 -40.45 -5.09 -34.46
N PRO A 45 -41.60 -4.94 -35.15
CA PRO A 45 -41.65 -4.83 -36.60
C PRO A 45 -40.89 -3.60 -37.10
N HIS A 46 -40.15 -3.78 -38.20
CA HIS A 46 -39.38 -2.75 -38.88
C HIS A 46 -40.24 -1.54 -39.26
N LEU A 47 -39.90 -0.36 -38.75
CA LEU A 47 -40.23 0.91 -39.40
C LEU A 47 -39.13 1.26 -40.42
N PRO A 48 -39.48 1.90 -41.55
CA PRO A 48 -38.53 2.23 -42.60
C PRO A 48 -37.48 3.24 -42.13
N ASP A 49 -36.23 2.96 -42.50
CA ASP A 49 -35.06 3.80 -42.24
C ASP A 49 -35.18 5.16 -42.96
N THR A 50 -35.39 6.22 -42.19
CA THR A 50 -35.04 7.58 -42.62
C THR A 50 -33.54 7.78 -42.43
N ALA A 51 -32.80 7.62 -43.52
CA ALA A 51 -31.42 8.08 -43.62
C ALA A 51 -31.37 9.61 -43.46
N GLY A 52 -30.47 10.10 -42.60
CA GLY A 52 -29.99 11.49 -42.66
C GLY A 52 -30.35 12.39 -41.48
N ALA A 53 -29.80 12.12 -40.29
CA ALA A 53 -29.45 13.17 -39.33
C ALA A 53 -28.38 12.64 -38.38
N LYS A 54 -27.16 13.17 -38.42
CA LYS A 54 -26.24 13.07 -37.28
C LYS A 54 -26.94 13.80 -36.13
N THR A 55 -27.52 13.06 -35.20
CA THR A 55 -28.28 13.66 -34.12
C THR A 55 -27.31 14.36 -33.17
N PRO A 56 -27.59 15.59 -32.70
CA PRO A 56 -26.75 16.29 -31.71
C PRO A 56 -26.56 15.50 -30.40
N HIS A 57 -27.34 14.44 -30.20
CA HIS A 57 -27.22 13.50 -29.10
C HIS A 57 -26.00 12.56 -29.17
N GLU A 58 -25.48 12.21 -30.36
CA GLU A 58 -24.26 11.39 -30.45
C GLU A 58 -23.00 12.16 -30.00
N ASP A 59 -22.92 13.45 -30.34
CA ASP A 59 -21.79 14.30 -29.96
C ASP A 59 -21.82 14.62 -28.46
N LEU A 60 -23.01 14.85 -27.88
CA LEU A 60 -23.19 14.99 -26.43
C LEU A 60 -22.83 13.70 -25.68
N ARG A 61 -23.16 12.53 -26.23
CA ARG A 61 -22.81 11.23 -25.63
C ARG A 61 -21.30 10.96 -25.69
N LYS A 62 -20.64 11.24 -26.83
CA LYS A 62 -19.18 11.14 -26.95
C LYS A 62 -18.45 12.15 -26.06
N ALA A 63 -19.00 13.35 -25.89
CA ALA A 63 -18.47 14.33 -24.95
C ALA A 63 -18.59 13.86 -23.49
N GLY A 64 -19.72 13.24 -23.12
CA GLY A 64 -19.93 12.59 -21.83
C GLY A 64 -18.95 11.43 -21.59
N GLU A 65 -18.79 10.52 -22.55
CA GLU A 65 -17.86 9.39 -22.45
C GLU A 65 -16.40 9.86 -22.29
N ARG A 66 -15.99 10.92 -23.00
CA ARG A 66 -14.65 11.54 -22.83
C ARG A 66 -14.48 12.22 -21.47
N ALA A 67 -15.53 12.86 -20.95
CA ALA A 67 -15.50 13.47 -19.63
C ALA A 67 -15.39 12.41 -18.53
N ASP A 68 -16.12 11.30 -18.66
CA ASP A 68 -16.01 10.15 -17.77
C ASP A 68 -14.62 9.50 -17.86
N GLU A 69 -14.05 9.34 -19.06
CA GLU A 69 -12.69 8.83 -19.23
C GLU A 69 -11.65 9.75 -18.58
N ALA A 70 -11.76 11.07 -18.77
CA ALA A 70 -10.89 12.04 -18.10
C ALA A 70 -11.03 11.99 -16.57
N TYR A 71 -12.25 11.88 -16.06
CA TYR A 71 -12.54 11.79 -14.63
C TYR A 71 -11.98 10.50 -14.00
N THR A 72 -12.09 9.37 -14.70
CA THR A 72 -11.53 8.08 -14.23
C THR A 72 -10.00 8.09 -14.22
N HIS A 73 -9.36 8.73 -15.21
CA HIS A 73 -7.91 8.94 -15.19
C HIS A 73 -7.45 9.85 -14.05
N LEU A 74 -8.17 10.93 -13.76
CA LEU A 74 -7.90 11.82 -12.63
C LEU A 74 -8.03 11.11 -11.29
N LEU A 75 -9.10 10.33 -11.10
CA LEU A 75 -9.30 9.50 -9.92
C LEU A 75 -8.20 8.45 -9.75
N TYR A 76 -7.75 7.83 -10.85
CA TYR A 76 -6.64 6.88 -10.83
C TYR A 76 -5.34 7.55 -10.38
N ALA A 77 -5.00 8.70 -10.97
CA ALA A 77 -3.82 9.47 -10.61
C ALA A 77 -3.86 9.91 -9.14
N TYR A 78 -5.02 10.37 -8.66
CA TYR A 78 -5.25 10.75 -7.27
C TYR A 78 -5.06 9.56 -6.31
N GLY A 79 -5.67 8.40 -6.61
CA GLY A 79 -5.52 7.21 -5.78
C GLY A 79 -4.08 6.68 -5.76
N LEU A 80 -3.38 6.76 -6.88
CA LEU A 80 -1.96 6.38 -6.96
C LEU A 80 -1.08 7.33 -6.13
N PHE A 81 -1.34 8.64 -6.22
CA PHE A 81 -0.62 9.66 -5.45
C PHE A 81 -0.74 9.41 -3.95
N TRP A 82 -1.95 9.27 -3.42
CA TRP A 82 -2.17 9.01 -1.98
C TRP A 82 -1.50 7.73 -1.49
N ARG A 83 -1.49 6.71 -2.34
CA ARG A 83 -0.84 5.44 -2.01
C ARG A 83 0.68 5.58 -1.97
N ILE A 84 1.30 6.27 -2.92
CA ILE A 84 2.75 6.50 -2.92
C ILE A 84 3.14 7.33 -1.70
N THR A 85 2.37 8.37 -1.39
CA THR A 85 2.60 9.20 -0.20
C THR A 85 2.48 8.40 1.09
N ALA A 86 1.49 7.51 1.21
CA ALA A 86 1.35 6.61 2.35
C ALA A 86 2.53 5.64 2.49
N ASP A 87 2.92 4.99 1.39
CA ASP A 87 4.06 4.07 1.40
C ASP A 87 5.34 4.81 1.83
N ALA A 88 5.61 5.98 1.25
CA ALA A 88 6.76 6.80 1.59
C ALA A 88 6.75 7.25 3.07
N PHE A 89 5.61 7.73 3.56
CA PHE A 89 5.46 8.13 4.96
C PHE A 89 5.70 6.97 5.93
N VAL A 90 5.16 5.79 5.61
CA VAL A 90 5.31 4.60 6.45
C VAL A 90 6.74 4.06 6.42
N ILE A 91 7.39 4.06 5.26
CA ILE A 91 8.80 3.69 5.13
C ILE A 91 9.68 4.67 5.91
N ALA A 92 9.35 5.97 5.85
CA ALA A 92 10.07 6.98 6.61
C ALA A 92 9.95 6.77 8.11
N LEU A 93 8.73 6.67 8.61
CA LEU A 93 8.49 6.47 10.03
C LEU A 93 9.12 5.15 10.51
N GLY A 94 8.83 4.03 9.83
CA GLY A 94 9.29 2.72 10.25
C GLY A 94 10.79 2.53 10.12
N GLY A 95 11.37 2.95 8.99
CA GLY A 95 12.82 2.90 8.76
C GLY A 95 13.57 3.76 9.76
N PHE A 96 13.13 5.00 9.98
CA PHE A 96 13.72 5.91 10.95
C PHE A 96 13.64 5.37 12.38
N SER A 97 12.47 4.90 12.82
CA SER A 97 12.29 4.35 14.17
C SER A 97 13.16 3.12 14.42
N LEU A 98 13.22 2.18 13.46
CA LEU A 98 14.09 1.01 13.59
C LEU A 98 15.57 1.39 13.57
N GLY A 99 15.96 2.34 12.72
CA GLY A 99 17.32 2.90 12.71
C GLY A 99 17.68 3.52 14.05
N LEU A 100 16.81 4.35 14.61
CA LEU A 100 17.00 5.04 15.89
C LEU A 100 17.13 4.05 17.05
N LEU A 101 16.26 3.03 17.12
CA LEU A 101 16.36 1.95 18.11
C LEU A 101 17.69 1.19 17.97
N ALA A 102 18.06 0.82 16.74
CA ALA A 102 19.31 0.12 16.49
C ALA A 102 20.55 0.96 16.87
N GLY A 103 20.55 2.26 16.54
CA GLY A 103 21.62 3.19 16.91
C GLY A 103 21.77 3.34 18.43
N ALA A 104 20.65 3.49 19.15
CA ALA A 104 20.65 3.54 20.61
C ALA A 104 21.19 2.25 21.24
N LEU A 105 20.82 1.09 20.68
CA LEU A 105 21.24 -0.23 21.16
C LEU A 105 22.65 -0.65 20.70
N GLY A 106 23.25 0.06 19.73
CA GLY A 106 24.55 -0.27 19.15
C GLY A 106 24.52 -1.36 18.08
N LEU A 107 23.35 -1.62 17.49
CA LEU A 107 23.08 -2.66 16.50
C LEU A 107 23.19 -2.14 15.06
N GLY A 108 24.28 -1.45 14.72
CA GLY A 108 24.37 -0.63 13.51
C GLY A 108 23.96 -1.35 12.21
N VAL A 109 24.61 -2.46 11.87
CA VAL A 109 24.31 -3.20 10.62
C VAL A 109 22.87 -3.74 10.61
N TRP A 110 22.39 -4.23 11.76
CA TRP A 110 21.04 -4.77 11.88
C TRP A 110 19.96 -3.70 11.72
N GLY A 111 20.20 -2.46 12.16
CA GLY A 111 19.31 -1.32 11.90
C GLY A 111 19.11 -1.06 10.41
N LEU A 112 20.18 -1.11 9.62
CA LEU A 112 20.12 -0.91 8.17
C LEU A 112 19.38 -2.05 7.46
N VAL A 113 19.68 -3.30 7.85
CA VAL A 113 18.99 -4.49 7.31
C VAL A 113 17.50 -4.47 7.65
N ALA A 114 17.15 -4.07 8.89
CA ALA A 114 15.77 -3.94 9.32
C ALA A 114 15.02 -2.85 8.53
N GLY A 115 15.62 -1.68 8.33
CA GLY A 115 15.06 -0.61 7.51
C GLY A 115 14.86 -1.02 6.04
N ALA A 116 15.86 -1.63 5.42
CA ALA A 116 15.79 -2.08 4.03
C ALA A 116 14.74 -3.19 3.83
N SER A 117 14.70 -4.17 4.74
CA SER A 117 13.73 -5.26 4.68
C SER A 117 12.30 -4.78 4.94
N LEU A 118 12.09 -3.88 5.90
CA LEU A 118 10.79 -3.25 6.13
C LEU A 118 10.34 -2.44 4.91
N GLY A 119 11.24 -1.64 4.34
CA GLY A 119 10.96 -0.87 3.12
C GLY A 119 10.59 -1.76 1.93
N THR A 120 11.29 -2.89 1.78
CA THR A 120 10.95 -3.91 0.78
C THR A 120 9.56 -4.51 1.05
N ALA A 121 9.25 -4.84 2.30
CA ALA A 121 7.96 -5.41 2.69
C ALA A 121 6.80 -4.45 2.39
N VAL A 122 6.94 -3.17 2.74
CA VAL A 122 5.93 -2.14 2.43
C VAL A 122 5.76 -1.96 0.93
N GLY A 123 6.86 -1.86 0.17
CA GLY A 123 6.80 -1.73 -1.29
C GLY A 123 6.26 -2.98 -2.00
N TYR A 124 6.39 -4.15 -1.40
CA TYR A 124 5.85 -5.41 -1.91
C TYR A 124 4.36 -5.60 -1.57
N ALA A 125 3.94 -5.16 -0.38
CA ALA A 125 2.58 -5.33 0.11
C ALA A 125 1.58 -4.46 -0.66
N ILE A 126 0.53 -5.09 -1.19
CA ILE A 126 -0.58 -4.38 -1.83
C ILE A 126 -1.71 -4.29 -0.82
N LYS A 127 -1.84 -3.12 -0.18
CA LYS A 127 -2.90 -2.84 0.81
C LYS A 127 -3.64 -1.54 0.48
N GLY A 128 -4.82 -1.38 1.08
CA GLY A 128 -5.54 -0.11 1.09
C GLY A 128 -4.80 0.96 1.91
N TYR A 129 -4.98 2.23 1.54
CA TYR A 129 -4.30 3.39 2.13
C TYR A 129 -4.29 3.39 3.67
N LEU A 130 -5.48 3.28 4.29
CA LEU A 130 -5.62 3.31 5.75
C LEU A 130 -4.88 2.15 6.45
N LEU A 131 -4.91 0.96 5.84
CA LEU A 131 -4.24 -0.22 6.40
C LEU A 131 -2.72 -0.07 6.32
N THR A 132 -2.18 0.50 5.24
CA THR A 132 -0.74 0.76 5.13
C THR A 132 -0.28 1.71 6.24
N VAL A 133 -0.96 2.85 6.40
CA VAL A 133 -0.61 3.90 7.37
C VAL A 133 -0.63 3.39 8.81
N VAL A 134 -1.58 2.53 9.18
CA VAL A 134 -1.71 2.03 10.56
C VAL A 134 -0.86 0.78 10.82
N SER A 135 -0.61 -0.05 9.79
CA SER A 135 -0.01 -1.38 10.01
C SER A 135 1.41 -1.33 10.57
N VAL A 136 2.31 -0.52 10.01
CA VAL A 136 3.70 -0.46 10.46
C VAL A 136 3.83 0.23 11.82
N PRO A 137 3.24 1.42 12.09
CA PRO A 137 3.27 2.01 13.42
C PRO A 137 2.64 1.09 14.47
N GLY A 138 1.51 0.45 14.13
CA GLY A 138 0.85 -0.53 14.99
C GLY A 138 1.74 -1.74 15.28
N GLY A 139 2.46 -2.25 14.26
CA GLY A 139 3.41 -3.34 14.41
C GLY A 139 4.62 -2.98 15.28
N ILE A 140 5.14 -1.74 15.16
CA ILE A 140 6.22 -1.24 16.02
C ILE A 140 5.74 -1.14 17.47
N LEU A 141 4.58 -0.54 17.72
CA LEU A 141 4.00 -0.41 19.05
C LEU A 141 3.74 -1.77 19.70
N ALA A 142 3.10 -2.69 18.97
CA ALA A 142 2.91 -4.06 19.41
C ALA A 142 4.25 -4.76 19.69
N GLY A 143 5.23 -4.56 18.81
CA GLY A 143 6.59 -5.09 18.97
C GLY A 143 7.28 -4.57 20.23
N VAL A 144 7.15 -3.28 20.56
CA VAL A 144 7.73 -2.69 21.78
C VAL A 144 7.06 -3.26 23.02
N LEU A 145 5.72 -3.39 23.03
CA LEU A 145 4.99 -4.01 24.12
C LEU A 145 5.39 -5.48 24.32
N LEU A 146 5.55 -6.22 23.22
CA LEU A 146 6.01 -7.61 23.26
C LEU A 146 7.46 -7.73 23.71
N ALA A 147 8.33 -6.81 23.31
CA ALA A 147 9.73 -6.76 23.71
C ALA A 147 9.93 -6.37 25.18
N ALA A 148 8.95 -5.68 25.80
CA ALA A 148 9.00 -5.37 27.22
C ALA A 148 8.91 -6.63 28.10
N ILE A 149 8.19 -7.67 27.67
CA ILE A 149 8.04 -8.93 28.42
C ILE A 149 9.40 -9.62 28.65
N PRO A 150 10.20 -9.97 27.62
CA PRO A 150 11.51 -10.59 27.82
C PRO A 150 12.49 -9.66 28.52
N TRP A 151 12.38 -8.34 28.31
CA TRP A 151 13.21 -7.38 29.03
C TRP A 151 12.95 -7.40 30.54
N LEU A 152 11.67 -7.49 30.96
CA LEU A 152 11.30 -7.68 32.37
C LEU A 152 11.76 -9.02 32.95
N LEU A 153 11.98 -10.03 32.10
CA LEU A 153 12.56 -11.32 32.48
C LEU A 153 14.10 -11.33 32.50
N GLY A 154 14.74 -10.18 32.28
CA GLY A 154 16.19 -10.02 32.35
C GLY A 154 16.93 -10.27 31.03
N MET A 155 16.22 -10.44 29.91
CA MET A 155 16.88 -10.55 28.60
C MET A 155 17.51 -9.21 28.17
N PRO A 156 18.64 -9.23 27.44
CA PRO A 156 19.29 -8.01 26.99
C PRO A 156 18.38 -7.23 26.02
N PRO A 157 18.39 -5.88 26.08
CA PRO A 157 17.50 -5.05 25.27
C PRO A 157 17.76 -5.18 23.75
N GLN A 158 18.92 -5.70 23.38
CA GLN A 158 19.29 -6.01 21.99
C GLN A 158 18.38 -7.09 21.38
N GLU A 159 17.91 -8.06 22.16
CA GLU A 159 16.99 -9.08 21.65
C GLU A 159 15.59 -8.51 21.41
N GLY A 160 15.19 -7.52 22.20
CA GLY A 160 13.94 -6.78 22.00
C GLY A 160 13.86 -6.10 20.62
N PHE A 161 14.98 -5.68 20.05
CA PHE A 161 15.03 -5.11 18.70
C PHE A 161 14.49 -6.07 17.64
N PHE A 162 14.89 -7.35 17.68
CA PHE A 162 14.45 -8.34 16.70
C PHE A 162 12.96 -8.63 16.81
N ILE A 163 12.39 -8.57 18.02
CA ILE A 163 10.95 -8.69 18.25
C ILE A 163 10.21 -7.51 17.63
N VAL A 164 10.69 -6.28 17.87
CA VAL A 164 10.11 -5.07 17.27
C VAL A 164 10.17 -5.11 15.74
N TRP A 165 11.33 -5.47 15.19
CA TRP A 165 11.50 -5.62 13.74
C TRP A 165 10.57 -6.70 13.18
N ALA A 166 10.53 -7.89 13.78
CA ALA A 166 9.68 -8.98 13.32
C ALA A 166 8.19 -8.62 13.37
N ALA A 167 7.75 -7.93 14.42
CA ALA A 167 6.37 -7.45 14.56
C ALA A 167 6.04 -6.40 13.50
N ALA A 168 6.91 -5.40 13.29
CA ALA A 168 6.74 -4.37 12.26
C ALA A 168 6.72 -4.96 10.85
N PHE A 169 7.64 -5.89 10.55
CA PHE A 169 7.73 -6.58 9.27
C PHE A 169 6.50 -7.46 9.01
N SER A 170 6.06 -8.23 10.01
CA SER A 170 4.86 -9.06 9.91
C SER A 170 3.61 -8.21 9.71
N ALA A 171 3.49 -7.10 10.44
CA ALA A 171 2.39 -6.16 10.27
C ALA A 171 2.43 -5.48 8.89
N ALA A 172 3.62 -5.15 8.37
CA ALA A 172 3.80 -4.64 7.01
C ALA A 172 3.33 -5.63 5.94
N LEU A 173 3.42 -6.94 6.17
CA LEU A 173 2.94 -7.97 5.24
C LEU A 173 1.49 -8.42 5.48
N ALA A 174 0.98 -8.28 6.70
CA ALA A 174 -0.35 -8.72 7.08
C ALA A 174 -1.44 -8.06 6.21
N TRP A 175 -2.46 -8.81 5.81
CA TRP A 175 -3.56 -8.28 4.98
C TRP A 175 -3.15 -7.80 3.57
N SER A 176 -1.96 -8.17 3.08
CA SER A 176 -1.59 -7.89 1.68
C SER A 176 -2.44 -8.73 0.72
N TYR A 177 -3.03 -8.06 -0.26
CA TYR A 177 -3.70 -8.72 -1.38
C TYR A 177 -2.65 -9.39 -2.28
N LYS A 178 -2.82 -10.68 -2.57
CA LYS A 178 -1.91 -11.43 -3.44
C LYS A 178 -2.28 -11.18 -4.91
N ARG A 179 -1.40 -10.48 -5.63
CA ARG A 179 -1.45 -10.33 -7.09
C ARG A 179 -0.30 -11.08 -7.74
N PRO A 180 -0.54 -11.95 -8.75
CA PRO A 180 0.52 -12.70 -9.42
C PRO A 180 1.58 -11.76 -9.98
N PHE A 181 2.86 -12.07 -9.77
CA PHE A 181 3.97 -11.22 -10.23
C PHE A 181 3.98 -11.01 -11.75
N ALA A 182 3.55 -12.02 -12.51
CA ALA A 182 3.45 -11.97 -13.97
C ALA A 182 2.50 -10.88 -14.49
N LEU A 183 1.49 -10.50 -13.71
CA LEU A 183 0.49 -9.49 -14.10
C LEU A 183 0.87 -8.08 -13.64
N ARG A 184 2.01 -7.91 -12.96
CA ARG A 184 2.45 -6.61 -12.44
C ARG A 184 3.09 -5.77 -13.54
N ARG A 185 2.70 -4.50 -13.61
CA ARG A 185 3.33 -3.53 -14.52
C ARG A 185 4.75 -3.19 -14.02
N TRP A 186 5.61 -2.72 -14.92
CA TRP A 186 6.97 -2.28 -14.59
C TRP A 186 7.10 -1.38 -13.34
N PRO A 187 6.29 -0.32 -13.16
CA PRO A 187 6.37 0.51 -11.95
C PRO A 187 6.06 -0.27 -10.66
N GLU A 188 5.16 -1.25 -10.70
CA GLU A 188 4.85 -2.09 -9.53
C GLU A 188 5.99 -3.04 -9.16
N LYS A 189 6.86 -3.39 -10.12
CA LYS A 189 8.06 -4.20 -9.88
C LYS A 189 9.19 -3.39 -9.27
N LEU A 190 9.26 -2.09 -9.55
CA LEU A 190 10.30 -1.19 -9.03
C LEU A 190 10.03 -0.74 -7.58
N ARG A 191 8.77 -0.75 -7.14
CA ARG A 191 8.34 -0.35 -5.79
C ARG A 191 9.11 -1.00 -4.64
N PRO A 192 9.31 -2.33 -4.58
CA PRO A 192 10.09 -2.94 -3.50
C PRO A 192 11.53 -2.43 -3.45
N PHE A 193 12.15 -2.13 -4.61
CA PHE A 193 13.51 -1.58 -4.66
C PHE A 193 13.57 -0.14 -4.16
N LEU A 194 12.63 0.70 -4.60
CA LEU A 194 12.51 2.07 -4.10
C LEU A 194 12.20 2.09 -2.60
N GLY A 195 11.37 1.15 -2.14
CA GLY A 195 11.07 0.98 -0.72
C GLY A 195 12.29 0.57 0.08
N ALA A 196 13.10 -0.38 -0.43
CA ALA A 196 14.35 -0.79 0.19
C ALA A 196 15.35 0.36 0.30
N LEU A 197 15.55 1.13 -0.79
CA LEU A 197 16.46 2.28 -0.81
C LEU A 197 16.00 3.38 0.14
N GLY A 198 14.71 3.72 0.13
CA GLY A 198 14.15 4.71 1.05
C GLY A 198 14.25 4.27 2.51
N GLY A 199 13.93 2.99 2.78
CA GLY A 199 14.03 2.41 4.12
C GLY A 199 15.46 2.38 4.63
N LEU A 200 16.43 2.04 3.76
CA LEU A 200 17.86 2.06 4.10
C LEU A 200 18.34 3.48 4.41
N ALA A 201 18.02 4.46 3.56
CA ALA A 201 18.43 5.84 3.75
C ALA A 201 17.88 6.43 5.06
N LEU A 202 16.61 6.19 5.36
CA LEU A 202 15.94 6.71 6.56
C LEU A 202 16.38 5.95 7.82
N ALA A 203 16.66 4.66 7.72
CA ALA A 203 17.27 3.90 8.80
C ALA A 203 18.70 4.36 9.09
N ALA A 204 19.50 4.71 8.08
CA ALA A 204 20.83 5.25 8.28
C ALA A 204 20.80 6.59 9.04
N LEU A 205 19.84 7.47 8.69
CA LEU A 205 19.63 8.73 9.42
C LEU A 205 19.19 8.49 10.87
N GLY A 206 18.22 7.60 11.09
CA GLY A 206 17.77 7.22 12.43
C GLY A 206 18.91 6.63 13.26
N LEU A 207 19.72 5.76 12.67
CA LEU A 207 20.89 5.13 13.29
C LEU A 207 21.93 6.16 13.71
N ALA A 208 22.26 7.11 12.83
CA ALA A 208 23.20 8.18 13.15
C ALA A 208 22.73 9.01 14.36
N LEU A 209 21.44 9.36 14.42
CA LEU A 209 20.85 10.05 15.57
C LEU A 209 20.84 9.20 16.83
N GLY A 210 20.42 7.93 16.74
CA GLY A 210 20.41 7.00 17.88
C GLY A 210 21.80 6.75 18.46
N ALA A 211 22.80 6.60 17.59
CA ALA A 211 24.20 6.48 17.99
C ALA A 211 24.72 7.77 18.65
N GLY A 212 24.33 8.94 18.12
CA GLY A 212 24.61 10.23 18.74
C GLY A 212 24.03 10.38 20.14
N PHE A 213 22.76 9.97 20.34
CA PHE A 213 22.15 9.93 21.67
C PHE A 213 22.89 9.01 22.64
N ARG A 214 23.23 7.80 22.19
CA ARG A 214 24.00 6.85 23.00
C ARG A 214 25.36 7.44 23.41
N ALA A 215 26.06 8.08 22.48
CA ALA A 215 27.35 8.73 22.75
C ALA A 215 27.22 9.90 23.74
N ALA A 216 26.20 10.74 23.58
CA ALA A 216 25.93 11.85 24.50
C ALA A 216 25.61 11.38 25.93
N VAL A 217 24.80 10.33 26.06
CA VAL A 217 24.50 9.71 27.36
C VAL A 217 25.75 9.08 27.98
N GLY A 218 26.57 8.39 27.18
CA GLY A 218 27.84 7.82 27.66
C GLY A 218 28.81 8.89 28.17
N ALA A 219 28.96 10.00 27.43
CA ALA A 219 29.78 11.13 27.83
C ALA A 219 29.27 11.80 29.12
N TRP A 220 27.95 11.89 29.30
CA TRP A 220 27.36 12.48 30.51
C TRP A 220 27.51 11.58 31.74
N LEU A 221 27.45 10.26 31.57
CA LEU A 221 27.61 9.28 32.66
C LEU A 221 29.07 8.99 33.03
N GLY A 222 30.05 9.60 32.33
CA GLY A 222 31.47 9.47 32.67
C GLY A 222 32.08 8.12 32.34
N ALA A 223 31.58 7.44 31.30
CA ALA A 223 32.20 6.24 30.74
C ALA A 223 33.41 6.56 29.86
#